data_AF-A0A521H8N5-F1
#
_entry.id   AF-A0A521H8N5-F1
#
_cell.length_a   1.000
_cell.length_b   1.000
_cell.length_c   1.000
_cell.angle_alpha   90.00
_cell.angle_beta   90.00
_cell.angle_gamma   90.00
#
_symmetry.space_group_name_H-M   'P 1'
#
loop_
_entity.id
_entity.type
_entity.pdbx_description
1 polymer ?
#
loop_
_entity_poly.entity_id
_entity_poly.type
_entity_poly.pdbx_seq_one_letter_code
_entity_poly.pdbx_strand_id
1 'polypeptide(L)'
;MQPQEAAAANPHPLFLVIDEDSIDNGNPPNFFSASDVNDDIAALALRSELRYFDAHEGEIIKLHTGTVGDEGWFAVKEIPASWAAAGPTSNGLENYLGNNRIPYSHNVGPGLGTGPDPEVLLDKIPRVTPLRADGLAMLVGRRVCAVVYDSDISINYGPLNGSLKGANLGTVAFEVLEVKELTGYSTGSLPEVTVRILDAEKFCRARVLKLFKDAPEPSSSSEPFDTVP
;
A
#
# COMPACT_ATOMS: atom_id res chain seq x y z
N MET A 1 -5.14 26.93 -7.95
CA MET A 1 -6.20 26.25 -7.17
C MET A 1 -5.65 26.05 -5.77
N GLN A 2 -6.37 26.45 -4.72
CA GLN A 2 -5.84 26.35 -3.35
C GLN A 2 -5.82 24.88 -2.89
N PRO A 3 -4.82 24.42 -2.12
CA PRO A 3 -4.71 23.02 -1.68
C PRO A 3 -5.96 22.48 -0.95
N GLN A 4 -6.74 23.34 -0.30
CA GLN A 4 -8.00 22.96 0.36
C GLN A 4 -9.14 22.59 -0.60
N GLU A 5 -9.16 23.08 -1.84
CA GLU A 5 -10.20 22.75 -2.82
C GLU A 5 -10.02 21.36 -3.44
N ALA A 6 -8.77 20.90 -3.61
CA ALA A 6 -8.47 19.56 -4.13
C ALA A 6 -8.89 18.45 -3.14
N ALA A 7 -8.67 18.66 -1.84
CA ALA A 7 -9.04 17.72 -0.79
C ALA A 7 -10.57 17.48 -0.67
N ALA A 8 -11.39 18.42 -1.16
CA ALA A 8 -12.86 18.29 -1.16
C ALA A 8 -13.39 17.44 -2.34
N ALA A 9 -12.61 17.29 -3.42
CA ALA A 9 -13.05 16.54 -4.61
C ALA A 9 -13.00 15.01 -4.43
N ASN A 10 -12.17 14.52 -3.51
CA ASN A 10 -11.95 13.08 -3.28
C ASN A 10 -12.08 12.72 -1.79
N PRO A 11 -13.31 12.61 -1.25
CA PRO A 11 -13.50 12.47 0.20
C PRO A 11 -13.11 11.09 0.75
N HIS A 12 -12.98 10.07 -0.11
CA HIS A 12 -12.76 8.68 0.28
C HIS A 12 -11.33 8.23 -0.03
N PRO A 13 -10.59 7.71 0.96
CA PRO A 13 -9.26 7.15 0.71
C PRO A 13 -9.30 5.98 -0.26
N LEU A 14 -8.22 5.81 -1.00
CA LEU A 14 -7.94 4.61 -1.78
C LEU A 14 -7.22 3.58 -0.91
N PHE A 15 -7.54 2.32 -1.11
CA PHE A 15 -6.77 1.21 -0.55
C PHE A 15 -5.66 0.79 -1.53
N LEU A 16 -4.43 0.73 -1.04
CA LEU A 16 -3.26 0.18 -1.72
C LEU A 16 -2.55 -0.85 -0.84
N VAL A 17 -1.60 -1.57 -1.41
CA VAL A 17 -0.55 -2.27 -0.65
C VAL A 17 0.80 -1.75 -1.11
N ILE A 18 1.74 -1.67 -0.18
CA ILE A 18 3.10 -1.14 -0.37
C ILE A 18 4.06 -2.20 0.16
N ASP A 19 5.19 -2.42 -0.49
CA ASP A 19 6.25 -3.30 0.01
C ASP A 19 7.55 -2.55 0.35
N GLU A 20 8.62 -3.31 0.59
CA GLU A 20 9.88 -2.83 1.17
C GLU A 20 10.63 -1.85 0.27
N ASP A 21 10.40 -1.90 -1.05
CA ASP A 21 11.01 -0.99 -2.02
C ASP A 21 10.60 0.47 -1.84
N SER A 22 9.53 0.73 -1.07
CA SER A 22 9.08 2.08 -0.76
C SER A 22 9.28 2.46 0.70
N ILE A 23 8.85 1.59 1.63
CA ILE A 23 8.88 1.87 3.06
C ILE A 23 9.55 0.69 3.76
N ASP A 24 10.84 0.87 4.03
CA ASP A 24 11.67 -0.06 4.79
C ASP A 24 12.78 0.71 5.51
N ASN A 25 13.43 0.08 6.48
CA ASN A 25 14.55 0.63 7.21
C ASN A 25 15.81 0.78 6.38
N GLY A 26 16.58 1.84 6.63
CA GLY A 26 17.88 2.07 5.98
C GLY A 26 17.80 2.52 4.52
N ASN A 27 16.60 2.55 3.92
CA ASN A 27 16.41 2.95 2.54
C ASN A 27 16.24 4.47 2.39
N PRO A 28 16.83 5.09 1.36
CA PRO A 28 16.57 6.49 1.03
C PRO A 28 15.10 6.69 0.60
N PRO A 29 14.55 7.91 0.72
CA PRO A 29 15.24 9.13 1.15
C PRO A 29 15.19 9.38 2.67
N ASN A 30 14.38 8.61 3.42
CA ASN A 30 14.11 8.90 4.83
C ASN A 30 15.04 8.15 5.78
N PHE A 31 15.63 7.03 5.36
CA PHE A 31 16.52 6.21 6.19
C PHE A 31 15.88 5.82 7.52
N PHE A 32 14.65 5.31 7.46
CA PHE A 32 13.92 4.87 8.65
C PHE A 32 14.76 3.87 9.45
N SER A 33 14.63 3.89 10.78
CA SER A 33 15.14 2.80 11.62
C SER A 33 14.21 1.59 11.54
N ALA A 34 14.70 0.40 11.92
CA ALA A 34 13.86 -0.79 12.07
C ALA A 34 12.62 -0.52 12.95
N SER A 35 12.81 0.25 14.03
CA SER A 35 11.69 0.63 14.89
C SER A 35 10.72 1.62 14.25
N ASP A 36 11.16 2.49 13.35
CA ASP A 36 10.30 3.48 12.70
C ASP A 36 9.24 2.81 11.81
N VAL A 37 9.62 1.70 11.17
CA VAL A 37 8.77 0.94 10.25
C VAL A 37 8.22 -0.35 10.87
N ASN A 38 8.36 -0.56 12.18
CA ASN A 38 7.89 -1.75 12.90
C ASN A 38 8.56 -3.08 12.49
N ASP A 39 9.74 -3.06 11.88
CA ASP A 39 10.49 -4.26 11.50
C ASP A 39 10.74 -5.19 12.70
N ASP A 40 11.01 -4.63 13.88
CA ASP A 40 11.21 -5.36 15.14
C ASP A 40 9.98 -6.14 15.65
N ILE A 41 8.79 -5.83 15.13
CA ILE A 41 7.53 -6.51 15.46
C ILE A 41 6.80 -7.07 14.24
N ALA A 42 7.46 -7.08 13.07
CA ALA A 42 6.87 -7.53 11.82
C ALA A 42 6.29 -8.95 11.96
N ALA A 43 5.05 -9.12 11.52
CA ALA A 43 4.34 -10.39 11.67
C ALA A 43 3.19 -10.51 10.66
N LEU A 44 2.73 -11.74 10.43
CA LEU A 44 1.48 -11.98 9.73
C LEU A 44 0.33 -11.26 10.43
N ALA A 45 -0.53 -10.61 9.64
CA ALA A 45 -1.68 -9.83 10.12
C ALA A 45 -1.35 -8.62 10.99
N LEU A 46 -0.08 -8.18 11.13
CA LEU A 46 0.20 -6.91 11.80
C LEU A 46 -0.45 -5.76 11.04
N ARG A 47 -1.24 -4.93 11.73
CA ARG A 47 -1.94 -3.78 11.13
C ARG A 47 -1.77 -2.51 11.95
N SER A 48 -1.03 -2.53 13.05
CA SER A 48 -0.64 -1.31 13.77
C SER A 48 -0.09 -0.27 12.79
N GLU A 49 -0.31 1.01 13.07
CA GLU A 49 0.32 2.07 12.28
C GLU A 49 1.85 1.99 12.42
N LEU A 50 2.58 2.33 11.36
CA LEU A 50 4.03 2.44 11.42
C LEU A 50 4.41 3.55 12.41
N ARG A 51 5.30 3.28 13.36
CA ARG A 51 5.62 4.20 14.47
C ARG A 51 6.06 5.58 14.00
N TYR A 52 6.81 5.67 12.89
CA TYR A 52 7.17 6.97 12.34
C TYR A 52 5.95 7.74 11.82
N PHE A 53 5.04 7.08 11.12
CA PHE A 53 3.83 7.73 10.58
C PHE A 53 2.91 8.22 11.69
N ASP A 54 2.69 7.39 12.73
CA ASP A 54 1.90 7.75 13.91
C ASP A 54 2.49 8.98 14.64
N ALA A 55 3.82 9.04 14.79
CA ALA A 55 4.49 10.13 15.49
C ALA A 55 4.60 11.44 14.68
N HIS A 56 4.38 11.41 13.36
CA HIS A 56 4.65 12.53 12.45
C HIS A 56 3.44 12.91 11.58
N GLU A 57 2.22 12.79 12.10
CA GLU A 57 1.02 13.24 11.38
C GLU A 57 1.16 14.69 10.88
N GLY A 58 0.85 14.91 9.60
CA GLY A 58 0.92 16.21 8.94
C GLY A 58 2.30 16.56 8.36
N GLU A 59 3.34 15.80 8.67
CA GLU A 59 4.66 15.96 8.03
C GLU A 59 4.58 15.64 6.54
N ILE A 60 5.40 16.34 5.75
CA ILE A 60 5.54 16.09 4.32
C ILE A 60 6.87 15.39 4.08
N ILE A 61 6.79 14.15 3.60
CA ILE A 61 7.96 13.33 3.29
C ILE A 61 7.95 12.92 1.83
N LYS A 62 9.08 12.38 1.37
CA LYS A 62 9.23 11.77 0.04
C LYS A 62 9.35 10.27 0.20
N LEU A 63 8.77 9.53 -0.73
CA LEU A 63 8.89 8.08 -0.81
C LEU A 63 9.40 7.71 -2.20
N HIS A 64 10.40 6.84 -2.26
CA HIS A 64 10.71 6.13 -3.51
C HIS A 64 9.64 5.06 -3.74
N THR A 65 9.43 4.66 -5.00
CA THR A 65 8.37 3.72 -5.38
C THR A 65 8.91 2.50 -6.12
N GLY A 66 10.17 2.15 -5.87
CA GLY A 66 10.85 1.02 -6.50
C GLY A 66 11.38 1.32 -7.91
N THR A 67 11.46 0.27 -8.72
CA THR A 67 11.92 0.31 -10.11
C THR A 67 11.00 -0.50 -11.03
N VAL A 68 11.08 -0.30 -12.34
CA VAL A 68 10.30 -1.13 -13.28
C VAL A 68 10.69 -2.60 -13.13
N GLY A 69 9.72 -3.42 -12.73
CA GLY A 69 9.89 -4.85 -12.43
C GLY A 69 10.12 -5.19 -10.97
N ASP A 70 10.21 -4.17 -10.12
CA ASP A 70 10.35 -4.20 -8.66
C ASP A 70 9.59 -2.98 -8.10
N GLU A 71 8.28 -2.96 -8.37
CA GLU A 71 7.43 -1.81 -8.04
C GLU A 71 7.14 -1.76 -6.54
N GLY A 72 7.27 -0.60 -5.90
CA GLY A 72 7.01 -0.49 -4.46
C GLY A 72 5.53 -0.41 -4.07
N TRP A 73 4.65 -0.08 -5.02
CA TRP A 73 3.26 0.33 -4.78
C TRP A 73 2.30 -0.46 -5.67
N PHE A 74 1.20 -0.96 -5.10
CA PHE A 74 0.25 -1.77 -5.85
C PHE A 74 -1.20 -1.38 -5.55
N ALA A 75 -2.00 -1.34 -6.62
CA ALA A 75 -3.45 -1.26 -6.52
C ALA A 75 -4.07 -2.66 -6.44
N VAL A 76 -4.88 -2.91 -5.40
CA VAL A 76 -5.78 -4.06 -5.35
C VAL A 76 -7.10 -3.67 -6.00
N LYS A 77 -7.33 -4.14 -7.24
CA LYS A 77 -8.48 -3.69 -8.05
C LYS A 77 -9.76 -4.51 -7.82
N GLU A 78 -9.61 -5.70 -7.22
CA GLU A 78 -10.68 -6.64 -6.96
C GLU A 78 -10.49 -7.29 -5.58
N ILE A 79 -11.58 -7.42 -4.83
CA ILE A 79 -11.58 -8.11 -3.53
C ILE A 79 -12.15 -9.51 -3.74
N PRO A 80 -11.37 -10.58 -3.50
CA PRO A 80 -11.87 -11.95 -3.61
C PRO A 80 -13.08 -12.19 -2.71
N ALA A 81 -14.08 -12.91 -3.23
CA ALA A 81 -15.25 -13.31 -2.43
C ALA A 81 -14.86 -14.17 -1.21
N SER A 82 -13.76 -14.92 -1.30
CA SER A 82 -13.21 -15.70 -0.19
C SER A 82 -12.83 -14.83 1.01
N TRP A 83 -12.40 -13.58 0.80
CA TRP A 83 -12.06 -12.67 1.89
C TRP A 83 -13.29 -12.26 2.68
N ALA A 84 -14.44 -12.06 2.01
CA ALA A 84 -15.71 -11.78 2.69
C ALA A 84 -16.17 -12.97 3.56
N ALA A 85 -15.85 -14.20 3.14
CA ALA A 85 -16.17 -15.41 3.90
C ALA A 85 -15.21 -15.68 5.07
N ALA A 86 -14.03 -15.05 5.08
CA ALA A 86 -13.06 -15.19 6.16
C ALA A 86 -13.52 -14.51 7.46
N GLY A 87 -14.43 -13.53 7.39
CA GLY A 87 -14.90 -12.80 8.56
C GLY A 87 -13.84 -11.85 9.16
N PRO A 88 -14.16 -11.12 10.25
CA PRO A 88 -15.41 -11.19 11.02
C PRO A 88 -16.59 -10.42 10.40
N THR A 89 -16.36 -9.69 9.32
CA THR A 89 -17.41 -8.91 8.62
C THR A 89 -17.83 -9.59 7.33
N SER A 90 -18.88 -9.08 6.69
CA SER A 90 -19.24 -9.48 5.31
C SER A 90 -18.48 -8.69 4.23
N ASN A 91 -17.57 -7.80 4.63
CA ASN A 91 -16.76 -6.99 3.72
C ASN A 91 -15.34 -7.56 3.65
N GLY A 92 -14.98 -8.15 2.50
CA GLY A 92 -13.68 -8.78 2.33
C GLY A 92 -12.49 -7.84 2.52
N LEU A 93 -12.63 -6.56 2.15
CA LEU A 93 -11.55 -5.59 2.37
C LEU A 93 -11.37 -5.29 3.86
N GLU A 94 -12.46 -5.16 4.61
CA GLU A 94 -12.38 -4.97 6.07
C GLU A 94 -11.78 -6.20 6.77
N ASN A 95 -12.09 -7.40 6.26
CA ASN A 95 -11.54 -8.64 6.80
C ASN A 95 -10.03 -8.79 6.55
N TYR A 96 -9.52 -8.25 5.43
CA TYR A 96 -8.09 -8.24 5.12
C TYR A 96 -7.34 -7.11 5.86
N LEU A 97 -7.92 -5.90 5.89
CA LEU A 97 -7.31 -4.73 6.51
C LEU A 97 -7.36 -4.78 8.04
N GLY A 98 -8.37 -5.44 8.61
CA GLY A 98 -8.58 -5.50 10.04
C GLY A 98 -8.87 -4.13 10.67
N ASN A 99 -8.49 -3.98 11.93
CA ASN A 99 -8.65 -2.78 12.73
C ASN A 99 -7.36 -2.53 13.53
N ASN A 100 -6.58 -1.55 13.09
CA ASN A 100 -5.29 -1.18 13.67
C ASN A 100 -5.36 -0.72 15.15
N ARG A 101 -6.56 -0.37 15.66
CA ARG A 101 -6.77 0.06 17.05
C ARG A 101 -6.91 -1.04 18.09
N ILE A 102 -7.25 -2.24 17.65
CA ILE A 102 -7.37 -3.38 18.57
C ILE A 102 -6.04 -4.11 18.61
N PRO A 103 -5.69 -4.72 19.76
CA PRO A 103 -4.49 -5.53 19.85
C PRO A 103 -4.42 -6.58 18.76
N TYR A 104 -3.19 -7.00 18.46
CA TYR A 104 -2.91 -8.12 17.57
C TYR A 104 -3.86 -9.31 17.84
N SER A 105 -4.45 -9.94 16.81
CA SER A 105 -4.17 -9.83 15.37
C SER A 105 -5.12 -8.89 14.60
N HIS A 106 -5.59 -7.82 15.25
CA HIS A 106 -6.33 -6.74 14.60
C HIS A 106 -7.66 -7.14 13.93
N ASN A 107 -8.30 -8.23 14.35
CA ASN A 107 -9.50 -8.79 13.68
C ASN A 107 -9.30 -9.09 12.18
N VAL A 108 -8.08 -9.41 11.76
CA VAL A 108 -7.83 -9.93 10.41
C VAL A 108 -8.40 -11.35 10.30
N GLY A 109 -9.15 -11.62 9.22
CA GLY A 109 -9.85 -12.88 9.02
C GLY A 109 -8.93 -14.10 8.87
N PRO A 110 -9.34 -15.30 9.32
CA PRO A 110 -8.61 -16.54 9.07
C PRO A 110 -8.24 -16.74 7.59
N GLY A 111 -6.99 -17.13 7.34
CA GLY A 111 -6.42 -17.26 6.00
C GLY A 111 -5.93 -15.95 5.37
N LEU A 112 -6.12 -14.81 6.04
CA LEU A 112 -5.63 -13.46 5.65
C LEU A 112 -4.48 -12.95 6.55
N GLY A 113 -3.87 -13.85 7.31
CA GLY A 113 -2.75 -13.66 8.22
C GLY A 113 -2.99 -14.30 9.60
N THR A 114 -4.15 -14.95 9.81
CA THR A 114 -4.54 -15.58 11.08
C THR A 114 -5.14 -16.98 10.88
N GLY A 115 -5.27 -17.78 11.93
CA GLY A 115 -5.84 -19.13 11.87
C GLY A 115 -4.81 -20.24 11.56
N PRO A 116 -5.28 -21.49 11.38
CA PRO A 116 -4.39 -22.65 11.24
C PRO A 116 -3.59 -22.66 9.93
N ASP A 117 -4.18 -22.15 8.84
CA ASP A 117 -3.53 -21.98 7.55
C ASP A 117 -3.52 -20.48 7.22
N PRO A 118 -2.64 -19.70 7.86
CA PRO A 118 -2.83 -18.27 8.01
C PRO A 118 -2.82 -17.47 6.71
N GLU A 119 -2.28 -18.00 5.62
CA GLU A 119 -2.11 -17.26 4.37
C GLU A 119 -2.78 -17.94 3.17
N VAL A 120 -3.63 -18.94 3.43
CA VAL A 120 -4.27 -19.75 2.36
C VAL A 120 -5.12 -18.91 1.40
N LEU A 121 -5.57 -17.72 1.82
CA LEU A 121 -6.37 -16.80 1.01
C LEU A 121 -5.58 -15.60 0.47
N LEU A 122 -4.26 -15.59 0.63
CA LEU A 122 -3.38 -14.49 0.21
C LEU A 122 -2.57 -14.78 -1.06
N ASP A 123 -2.83 -15.92 -1.73
CA ASP A 123 -2.17 -16.28 -2.98
C ASP A 123 -3.07 -16.03 -4.20
N LYS A 124 -2.44 -15.75 -5.35
CA LYS A 124 -3.10 -15.54 -6.66
C LYS A 124 -4.26 -14.55 -6.59
N ILE A 125 -4.06 -13.46 -5.86
CA ILE A 125 -5.04 -12.40 -5.72
C ILE A 125 -5.19 -11.70 -7.08
N PRO A 126 -6.38 -11.70 -7.68
CA PRO A 126 -6.56 -11.18 -9.03
C PRO A 126 -6.32 -9.68 -9.06
N ARG A 127 -5.66 -9.21 -10.12
CA ARG A 127 -5.50 -7.78 -10.42
C ARG A 127 -4.86 -6.96 -9.29
N VAL A 128 -3.92 -7.57 -8.55
CA VAL A 128 -2.89 -6.81 -7.84
C VAL A 128 -2.01 -6.18 -8.90
N THR A 129 -2.07 -4.86 -9.01
CA THR A 129 -1.56 -4.11 -10.17
C THR A 129 -0.42 -3.22 -9.73
N PRO A 130 0.81 -3.46 -10.20
CA PRO A 130 1.95 -2.60 -9.94
C PRO A 130 1.69 -1.18 -10.44
N LEU A 131 2.02 -0.17 -9.63
CA LEU A 131 1.86 1.23 -9.97
C LEU A 131 3.17 1.80 -10.50
N ARG A 132 3.13 2.18 -11.77
CA ARG A 132 4.20 2.93 -12.46
C ARG A 132 3.81 4.39 -12.61
N ALA A 133 4.59 5.18 -13.36
CA ALA A 133 4.45 6.64 -13.36
C ALA A 133 3.03 7.14 -13.68
N ASP A 134 2.35 6.61 -14.69
CA ASP A 134 0.97 6.98 -15.01
C ASP A 134 0.01 6.70 -13.84
N GLY A 135 0.14 5.51 -13.22
CA GLY A 135 -0.69 5.09 -12.10
C GLY A 135 -0.44 5.92 -10.83
N LEU A 136 0.82 6.26 -10.57
CA LEU A 136 1.22 7.13 -9.46
C LEU A 136 0.70 8.55 -9.68
N ALA A 137 0.82 9.11 -10.90
CA ALA A 137 0.35 10.45 -11.23
C ALA A 137 -1.17 10.62 -10.99
N MET A 138 -1.95 9.57 -11.26
CA MET A 138 -3.39 9.53 -10.96
C MET A 138 -3.73 9.61 -9.46
N LEU A 139 -2.76 9.37 -8.56
CA LEU A 139 -2.93 9.50 -7.12
C LEU A 139 -2.77 10.94 -6.62
N VAL A 140 -2.28 11.89 -7.42
CA VAL A 140 -2.11 13.28 -6.96
C VAL A 140 -3.44 13.88 -6.45
N GLY A 141 -3.40 14.42 -5.23
CA GLY A 141 -4.56 14.94 -4.50
C GLY A 141 -5.47 13.86 -3.91
N ARG A 142 -5.08 12.58 -3.96
CA ARG A 142 -5.81 11.46 -3.36
C ARG A 142 -5.26 11.16 -1.97
N ARG A 143 -6.16 10.72 -1.10
CA ARG A 143 -5.82 10.10 0.19
C ARG A 143 -5.68 8.60 -0.01
N VAL A 144 -4.71 8.00 0.66
CA VAL A 144 -4.40 6.58 0.61
C VAL A 144 -4.40 6.02 2.03
N CYS A 145 -4.91 4.80 2.16
CA CYS A 145 -4.60 3.88 3.24
C CYS A 145 -3.89 2.68 2.61
N ALA A 146 -2.78 2.26 3.20
CA ALA A 146 -2.03 1.10 2.72
C ALA A 146 -1.66 0.13 3.84
N VAL A 147 -1.60 -1.16 3.48
CA VAL A 147 -0.86 -2.17 4.27
C VAL A 147 0.56 -2.22 3.72
N VAL A 148 1.54 -2.15 4.62
CA VAL A 148 2.97 -2.21 4.29
C VAL A 148 3.50 -3.62 4.55
N TYR A 149 4.13 -4.21 3.54
CA TYR A 149 4.76 -5.52 3.58
C TYR A 149 6.23 -5.42 3.94
N ASP A 150 6.71 -6.43 4.65
CA ASP A 150 8.10 -6.61 5.10
C ASP A 150 8.99 -7.28 4.05
N SER A 151 8.44 -7.60 2.88
CA SER A 151 9.12 -8.26 1.77
C SER A 151 8.38 -8.00 0.47
N ASP A 152 9.03 -8.26 -0.66
CA ASP A 152 8.49 -8.07 -2.01
C ASP A 152 7.12 -8.70 -2.23
N ILE A 153 6.24 -7.95 -2.88
CA ILE A 153 4.98 -8.48 -3.40
C ILE A 153 5.22 -9.12 -4.77
N SER A 154 5.13 -10.44 -4.83
CA SER A 154 5.34 -11.18 -6.08
C SER A 154 4.14 -11.04 -7.04
N ILE A 155 4.42 -10.69 -8.30
CA ILE A 155 3.41 -10.51 -9.35
C ILE A 155 3.60 -11.52 -10.49
N ASN A 156 2.49 -12.16 -10.88
CA ASN A 156 2.39 -12.92 -12.11
C ASN A 156 1.62 -12.09 -13.15
N TYR A 157 2.14 -11.99 -14.38
CA TYR A 157 1.57 -11.16 -15.45
C TYR A 157 0.67 -11.94 -16.44
N GLY A 158 0.59 -13.28 -16.32
CA GLY A 158 -0.21 -14.13 -17.20
C GLY A 158 -0.89 -15.27 -16.44
N PRO A 159 -2.09 -15.09 -15.85
CA PRO A 159 -2.89 -13.85 -15.75
C PRO A 159 -2.39 -12.87 -14.68
N LEU A 160 -2.75 -11.59 -14.75
CA LEU A 160 -2.37 -10.59 -13.73
C LEU A 160 -2.92 -10.94 -12.34
N ASN A 161 -2.04 -11.40 -11.45
CA ASN A 161 -2.34 -11.69 -10.04
C ASN A 161 -1.10 -11.49 -9.17
N GLY A 162 -1.31 -11.27 -7.87
CA GLY A 162 -0.23 -11.10 -6.89
C GLY A 162 -0.33 -12.06 -5.72
N SER A 163 0.80 -12.33 -5.09
CA SER A 163 0.89 -12.99 -3.79
C SER A 163 1.04 -11.93 -2.71
N LEU A 164 0.06 -11.86 -1.82
CA LEU A 164 0.00 -10.96 -0.66
C LEU A 164 0.37 -11.68 0.64
N LYS A 165 1.24 -12.69 0.52
CA LYS A 165 1.81 -13.47 1.63
C LYS A 165 3.02 -12.75 2.22
N GLY A 166 3.40 -13.11 3.43
CA GLY A 166 4.54 -12.57 4.14
C GLY A 166 4.14 -11.70 5.33
N ALA A 167 5.15 -11.36 6.12
CA ALA A 167 4.99 -10.48 7.26
C ALA A 167 4.59 -9.07 6.79
N ASN A 168 3.90 -8.36 7.67
CA ASN A 168 3.53 -6.98 7.46
C ASN A 168 4.24 -6.11 8.49
N LEU A 169 4.68 -4.94 8.03
CA LEU A 169 5.18 -3.85 8.86
C LEU A 169 4.02 -3.10 9.53
N GLY A 170 2.85 -3.07 8.88
CA GLY A 170 1.64 -2.50 9.47
C GLY A 170 0.80 -1.72 8.47
N THR A 171 0.29 -0.57 8.89
CA THR A 171 -0.50 0.33 8.04
C THR A 171 0.05 1.74 8.04
N VAL A 172 -0.24 2.47 6.96
CA VAL A 172 0.02 3.90 6.83
C VAL A 172 -1.17 4.58 6.17
N ALA A 173 -1.35 5.87 6.43
CA ALA A 173 -2.20 6.72 5.63
C ALA A 173 -1.49 8.02 5.25
N PHE A 174 -1.80 8.52 4.06
CA PHE A 174 -1.22 9.76 3.56
C PHE A 174 -2.05 10.40 2.45
N GLU A 175 -1.83 11.68 2.18
CA GLU A 175 -2.27 12.38 0.99
C GLU A 175 -1.11 12.50 0.01
N VAL A 176 -1.30 12.08 -1.24
CA VAL A 176 -0.29 12.26 -2.29
C VAL A 176 -0.36 13.69 -2.80
N LEU A 177 0.73 14.44 -2.65
CA LEU A 177 0.81 15.85 -3.02
C LEU A 177 1.39 16.06 -4.41
N GLU A 178 2.42 15.28 -4.75
CA GLU A 178 3.18 15.42 -6.00
C GLU A 178 3.80 14.08 -6.36
N VAL A 179 3.93 13.83 -7.66
CA VAL A 179 4.68 12.71 -8.24
C VAL A 179 5.67 13.31 -9.22
N LYS A 180 6.95 12.93 -9.12
CA LYS A 180 8.02 13.52 -9.93
C LYS A 180 9.01 12.45 -10.38
N GLU A 181 9.47 12.57 -11.61
CA GLU A 181 10.56 11.73 -12.15
C GLU A 181 11.77 11.71 -11.19
N LEU A 182 12.24 10.51 -10.86
CA LEU A 182 13.37 10.29 -9.97
C LEU A 182 14.69 10.30 -10.77
N THR A 183 15.31 11.47 -10.87
CA THR A 183 16.58 11.64 -11.59
C THR A 183 17.80 11.33 -10.72
N GLY A 184 18.90 10.86 -11.33
CA GLY A 184 20.16 10.58 -10.62
C GLY A 184 20.30 9.16 -10.09
N TYR A 185 19.33 8.29 -10.41
CA TYR A 185 19.31 6.87 -10.08
C TYR A 185 19.31 6.03 -11.38
N SER A 186 18.86 4.77 -11.31
CA SER A 186 18.72 3.89 -12.47
C SER A 186 17.74 4.49 -13.48
N THR A 187 17.90 4.18 -14.77
CA THR A 187 16.91 4.57 -15.79
C THR A 187 15.55 3.91 -15.58
N GLY A 188 15.51 2.80 -14.84
CA GLY A 188 14.28 2.12 -14.45
C GLY A 188 13.69 2.59 -13.12
N SER A 189 14.30 3.58 -12.46
CA SER A 189 13.75 4.13 -11.22
C SER A 189 12.38 4.73 -11.45
N LEU A 190 11.42 4.34 -10.61
CA LEU A 190 10.08 4.88 -10.64
C LEU A 190 10.04 6.24 -9.93
N PRO A 191 9.02 7.06 -10.21
CA PRO A 191 8.90 8.39 -9.64
C PRO A 191 9.01 8.44 -8.11
N GLU A 192 9.60 9.53 -7.60
CA GLU A 192 9.42 9.88 -6.20
C GLU A 192 8.01 10.43 -5.98
N VAL A 193 7.43 10.11 -4.83
CA VAL A 193 6.12 10.59 -4.42
C VAL A 193 6.26 11.43 -3.17
N THR A 194 5.85 12.70 -3.24
CA THR A 194 5.75 13.57 -2.08
C THR A 194 4.40 13.36 -1.43
N VAL A 195 4.38 12.96 -0.16
CA VAL A 195 3.16 12.67 0.60
C VAL A 195 3.07 13.50 1.87
N ARG A 196 1.84 13.82 2.29
CA ARG A 196 1.55 14.31 3.64
C ARG A 196 1.04 13.17 4.49
N ILE A 197 1.71 12.89 5.61
CA ILE A 197 1.31 11.85 6.54
C ILE A 197 -0.05 12.18 7.15
N LEU A 198 -0.92 11.18 7.23
CA LEU A 198 -2.24 11.25 7.84
C LEU A 198 -2.37 10.13 8.89
N ASP A 199 -3.22 10.34 9.89
CA ASP A 199 -3.58 9.33 10.88
C ASP A 199 -4.21 8.07 10.22
N ALA A 200 -3.50 6.94 10.25
CA ALA A 200 -4.01 5.69 9.66
C ALA A 200 -5.20 5.14 10.44
N GLU A 201 -5.28 5.30 11.76
CA GLU A 201 -6.47 4.92 12.52
C GLU A 201 -7.76 5.60 12.02
N LYS A 202 -7.65 6.85 11.55
CA LYS A 202 -8.77 7.59 10.96
C LYS A 202 -9.03 7.22 9.51
N PHE A 203 -7.99 7.14 8.68
CA PHE A 203 -8.15 7.03 7.23
C PHE A 203 -8.23 5.58 6.72
N CYS A 204 -7.59 4.61 7.38
CA CYS A 204 -7.77 3.18 7.10
C CYS A 204 -9.10 2.61 7.61
N ARG A 205 -9.82 3.36 8.46
CA ARG A 205 -11.16 3.01 8.96
C ARG A 205 -12.25 3.93 8.41
N ALA A 206 -11.95 4.69 7.35
CA ALA A 206 -12.96 5.53 6.71
C ALA A 206 -14.18 4.68 6.36
N ARG A 207 -15.39 5.21 6.65
CA ARG A 207 -16.67 4.52 6.39
C ARG A 207 -16.78 3.98 4.96
N VAL A 208 -16.11 4.63 4.02
CA VAL A 208 -15.95 4.17 2.64
C VAL A 208 -14.48 4.27 2.28
N LEU A 209 -13.85 3.11 2.14
CA LEU A 209 -12.54 2.91 1.53
C LEU A 209 -12.75 2.39 0.10
N LYS A 210 -12.06 2.96 -0.89
CA LYS A 210 -12.27 2.64 -2.31
C LYS A 210 -11.08 1.88 -2.89
N LEU A 211 -11.36 0.97 -3.82
CA LEU A 211 -10.31 0.36 -4.65
C LEU A 211 -9.89 1.30 -5.76
N PHE A 212 -8.62 1.28 -6.14
CA PHE A 212 -8.12 2.03 -7.28
C PHE A 212 -8.30 1.26 -8.59
N LYS A 213 -9.55 1.14 -9.05
CA LYS A 213 -9.94 0.27 -10.18
C LYS A 213 -9.44 0.70 -11.55
N ASP A 214 -9.06 1.97 -11.69
CA ASP A 214 -8.64 2.55 -12.97
C ASP A 214 -7.11 2.57 -13.14
N ALA A 215 -6.36 2.00 -12.19
CA ALA A 215 -4.90 1.87 -12.28
C ALA A 215 -4.50 1.16 -13.59
N PRO A 216 -3.57 1.73 -14.40
CA PRO A 216 -3.05 1.10 -15.62
C PRO A 216 -2.44 -0.27 -15.30
N GLU A 217 -2.76 -1.29 -16.11
CA GLU A 217 -2.21 -2.64 -15.93
C GLU A 217 -0.97 -2.83 -16.80
N PRO A 218 0.22 -3.08 -16.22
CA PRO A 218 1.39 -3.45 -16.99
C PRO A 218 1.19 -4.81 -17.69
N SER A 219 1.77 -4.93 -18.88
CA SER A 219 1.69 -6.17 -19.68
C SER A 219 2.73 -7.21 -19.28
N SER A 220 3.82 -6.77 -18.65
CA SER A 220 4.88 -7.62 -18.09
C SER A 220 5.63 -6.89 -16.97
N SER A 221 6.56 -7.58 -16.32
CA SER A 221 7.47 -6.97 -15.35
C SER A 221 8.33 -5.85 -15.94
N SER A 222 8.49 -5.77 -17.27
CA SER A 222 9.30 -4.72 -17.90
C SER A 222 8.52 -3.74 -18.76
N GLU A 223 7.25 -4.05 -19.12
CA GLU A 223 6.50 -3.29 -20.13
C GLU A 223 5.09 -2.90 -19.66
N PRO A 224 4.70 -1.62 -19.79
CA PRO A 224 5.47 -0.52 -20.38
C PRO A 224 6.60 -0.03 -19.46
N PHE A 225 7.73 0.40 -20.03
CA PHE A 225 8.80 1.06 -19.27
C PHE A 225 8.39 2.49 -18.88
N ASP A 226 7.48 2.59 -17.91
CA ASP A 226 6.74 3.79 -17.53
C ASP A 226 7.34 4.47 -16.28
N THR A 227 8.28 5.38 -16.48
CA THR A 227 9.07 6.03 -15.41
C THR A 227 8.86 7.55 -15.30
N VAL A 228 8.14 8.16 -16.24
CA VAL A 228 7.98 9.63 -16.33
C VAL A 228 6.50 10.00 -16.13
N PRO A 229 6.14 10.74 -15.05
CA PRO A 229 4.76 11.13 -14.72
C PRO A 229 4.11 12.15 -15.66
#